data_AF-A0A531NAP9-F1
#
_entry.id   AF-A0A531NAP9-F1
#
_cell.length_a   1.000
_cell.length_b   1.000
_cell.length_c   1.000
_cell.angle_alpha   90.00
_cell.angle_beta   90.00
_cell.angle_gamma   90.00
#
_symmetry.space_group_name_H-M   'P 1'
#
loop_
_entity.id
_entity.type
_entity.pdbx_description
1 polymer ?
#
loop_
_entity_poly.entity_id
_entity_poly.type
_entity_poly.pdbx_seq_one_letter_code
_entity_poly.pdbx_strand_id
1 'polypeptide(L)'
;MSVPTQALRHDKSLVAASLAGKNGAVSHPDATNRKNLFLLIQLRWLAVAGQVLTILATEYWFDIPLPLAEMAGVVLFLLGLNIFSLLVLRGIRPITNIQLFVALIFDMAALTTQLYLSGGASNPFVSLYLLQITLGAALLTPRYTWILVAAASACFVFLIFLFQPIAIPHHGGSDLLSLHIRGMFICFVLAAGLIVIFMTRINRNLRERDAYLADLRQRSAEEDHIVRMGLLASGAAHELGTPLATISVILSDWRQMRTLTRNRELAADMAEMQAQIERCKRIVSGILMSSGQARGEGTIRTTIRGFLDDLVEEWRISRQPFKLEYKNDFDPDEQIVSDMELKQVIFNVFDNAQEASQDWVGVTAERQGDKLVI
;
A
#
# COMPACT_ATOMS: atom_id res chain seq x y z
N MET A 1 5.43 41.73 29.96
CA MET A 1 4.59 40.54 30.20
C MET A 1 4.48 39.78 28.90
N SER A 2 5.26 38.72 28.78
CA SER A 2 5.50 37.92 27.57
C SER A 2 4.53 36.75 27.50
N VAL A 3 3.83 36.64 26.36
CA VAL A 3 2.94 35.51 26.02
C VAL A 3 3.80 34.26 25.74
N PRO A 4 3.46 33.07 26.27
CA PRO A 4 4.28 31.87 26.08
C PRO A 4 3.98 31.17 24.74
N THR A 5 4.99 31.14 23.87
CA THR A 5 5.03 30.58 22.51
C THR A 5 5.20 29.05 22.46
N GLN A 6 4.64 28.30 23.41
CA GLN A 6 4.86 26.85 23.53
C GLN A 6 3.68 25.96 23.06
N ALA A 7 2.46 26.50 22.93
CA ALA A 7 1.28 25.70 22.56
C ALA A 7 1.16 25.37 21.05
N LEU A 8 1.88 26.08 20.17
CA LEU A 8 1.79 25.92 18.71
C LEU A 8 2.77 24.90 18.11
N ARG A 9 3.61 24.25 18.92
CA ARG A 9 4.59 23.25 18.44
C ARG A 9 4.14 21.79 18.61
N HIS A 10 3.20 21.50 19.51
CA HIS A 10 2.73 20.14 19.76
C HIS A 10 1.67 19.64 18.77
N ASP A 11 0.98 20.54 18.09
CA ASP A 11 -0.09 20.18 17.14
C ASP A 11 0.45 19.79 15.76
N LYS A 12 1.57 20.39 15.34
CA LYS A 12 2.25 20.05 14.08
C LYS A 12 2.88 18.65 14.09
N SER A 13 3.24 18.10 15.25
CA SER A 13 3.83 16.75 15.33
C SER A 13 2.78 15.65 15.26
N LEU A 14 1.56 15.88 15.74
CA LEU A 14 0.44 14.93 15.66
C LEU A 14 -0.17 14.89 14.25
N VAL A 15 -0.27 16.04 13.56
CA VAL A 15 -0.69 16.10 12.15
C VAL A 15 0.36 15.45 11.23
N ALA A 16 1.66 15.61 11.53
CA ALA A 16 2.73 14.92 10.80
C ALA A 16 2.74 13.40 11.05
N ALA A 17 2.38 12.94 12.25
CA ALA A 17 2.27 11.52 12.59
C ALA A 17 1.04 10.85 11.92
N SER A 18 -0.07 11.58 11.77
CA SER A 18 -1.28 11.10 11.06
C SER A 18 -1.06 11.00 9.54
N LEU A 19 -0.26 11.91 8.96
CA LEU A 19 0.15 11.84 7.55
C LEU A 19 1.20 10.75 7.27
N ALA A 20 1.91 10.26 8.29
CA ALA A 20 2.86 9.15 8.16
C ALA A 20 2.17 7.77 8.05
N GLY A 21 0.92 7.64 8.50
CA GLY A 21 0.12 6.41 8.40
C GLY A 21 -0.51 6.16 7.02
N LYS A 22 -0.45 7.12 6.10
CA LYS A 22 -1.05 7.05 4.74
C LYS A 22 -0.09 6.60 3.63
N ASN A 23 1.02 5.94 3.96
CA ASN A 23 1.98 5.41 2.99
C ASN A 23 1.81 3.90 2.69
N GLY A 24 0.56 3.42 2.67
CA GLY A 24 0.22 2.03 2.37
C GLY A 24 0.21 1.68 0.88
N ALA A 25 1.29 1.95 0.13
CA ALA A 25 1.57 1.33 -1.18
C ALA A 25 2.99 1.59 -1.72
N VAL A 26 3.94 2.02 -0.87
CA VAL A 26 5.35 2.06 -1.30
C VAL A 26 5.90 0.66 -1.09
N SER A 27 6.01 -0.13 -2.16
CA SER A 27 6.89 -1.31 -2.14
C SER A 27 8.25 -0.83 -1.63
N HIS A 28 8.60 -1.13 -0.37
CA HIS A 28 9.88 -0.71 0.19
C HIS A 28 10.96 -1.16 -0.81
N PRO A 29 11.81 -0.25 -1.34
CA PRO A 29 12.85 -0.59 -2.30
C PRO A 29 13.68 -1.79 -1.83
N ASP A 30 13.82 -1.93 -0.52
CA ASP A 30 14.41 -3.09 0.14
C ASP A 30 13.70 -4.42 -0.14
N ALA A 31 12.37 -4.51 0.00
CA ALA A 31 11.62 -5.75 -0.25
C ALA A 31 11.73 -6.19 -1.72
N THR A 32 11.72 -5.25 -2.66
CA THR A 32 11.95 -5.52 -4.09
C THR A 32 13.40 -5.96 -4.33
N ASN A 33 14.38 -5.28 -3.73
CA ASN A 33 15.79 -5.62 -3.86
C ASN A 33 16.13 -6.97 -3.23
N ARG A 34 15.45 -7.39 -2.16
CA ARG A 34 15.55 -8.74 -1.58
C ARG A 34 15.03 -9.81 -2.52
N LYS A 35 13.88 -9.58 -3.17
CA LYS A 35 13.37 -10.50 -4.20
C LYS A 35 14.34 -10.59 -5.39
N ASN A 36 14.90 -9.45 -5.81
CA ASN A 36 15.88 -9.39 -6.89
C ASN A 36 17.19 -10.10 -6.51
N LEU A 37 17.69 -9.94 -5.28
CA LEU A 37 18.88 -10.68 -4.81
C LEU A 37 18.62 -12.18 -4.76
N PHE A 38 17.44 -12.60 -4.26
CA PHE A 38 17.06 -14.00 -4.25
C PHE A 38 17.03 -14.60 -5.67
N LEU A 39 16.54 -13.83 -6.65
CA LEU A 39 16.57 -14.22 -8.05
C LEU A 39 18.00 -14.40 -8.58
N LEU A 40 18.92 -13.47 -8.26
CA LEU A 40 20.34 -13.60 -8.62
C LEU A 40 20.98 -14.86 -8.03
N ILE A 41 20.67 -15.19 -6.77
CA ILE A 41 21.18 -16.39 -6.10
C ILE A 41 20.70 -17.67 -6.83
N GLN A 42 19.41 -17.74 -7.17
CA GLN A 42 18.85 -18.88 -7.92
C GLN A 42 19.51 -19.02 -9.29
N LEU A 43 19.70 -17.90 -9.99
CA LEU A 43 20.36 -17.87 -11.29
C LEU A 43 21.82 -18.28 -11.22
N ARG A 44 22.55 -17.85 -10.18
CA ARG A 44 23.94 -18.24 -9.99
C ARG A 44 24.09 -19.73 -9.71
N TRP A 45 23.16 -20.35 -8.97
CA TRP A 45 23.13 -21.81 -8.81
C TRP A 45 22.97 -22.53 -10.16
N LEU A 46 22.03 -22.07 -10.99
CA LEU A 46 21.83 -22.62 -12.32
C LEU A 46 23.07 -22.43 -13.20
N ALA A 47 23.69 -21.25 -13.16
CA ALA A 47 24.90 -20.94 -13.91
C ALA A 47 26.08 -21.81 -13.47
N VAL A 48 26.32 -21.96 -12.16
CA VAL A 48 27.37 -22.84 -11.62
C VAL A 48 27.15 -24.29 -12.02
N ALA A 49 25.91 -24.79 -11.93
CA ALA A 49 25.58 -26.14 -12.37
C ALA A 49 25.85 -26.33 -13.88
N GLY A 50 25.43 -25.35 -14.70
CA GLY A 50 25.69 -25.35 -16.14
C GLY A 50 27.18 -25.28 -16.48
N GLN A 51 27.95 -24.45 -15.77
CA GLN A 51 29.41 -24.33 -15.94
C GLN A 51 30.12 -25.63 -15.61
N VAL A 52 29.84 -26.23 -14.45
CA VAL A 52 30.42 -27.52 -14.06
C VAL A 52 30.09 -28.60 -15.09
N LEU A 53 28.82 -28.70 -15.50
CA LEU A 53 28.41 -29.66 -16.52
C LEU A 53 29.15 -29.44 -17.85
N THR A 54 29.28 -28.19 -18.29
CA THR A 54 29.93 -27.84 -19.56
C THR A 54 31.43 -28.10 -19.52
N ILE A 55 32.11 -27.75 -18.43
CA ILE A 55 33.54 -28.00 -18.24
C ILE A 55 33.81 -29.51 -18.28
N LEU A 56 33.04 -30.30 -17.52
CA LEU A 56 33.19 -31.76 -17.49
C LEU A 56 32.88 -32.40 -18.85
N ALA A 57 31.83 -31.96 -19.54
CA ALA A 57 31.51 -32.47 -20.87
C ALA A 57 32.62 -32.13 -21.88
N THR A 58 33.17 -30.92 -21.82
CA THR A 58 34.24 -30.47 -22.73
C THR A 58 35.54 -31.26 -22.52
N GLU A 59 35.92 -31.50 -21.27
CA GLU A 59 37.11 -32.29 -20.93
C GLU A 59 36.93 -33.78 -21.26
N TYR A 60 35.83 -34.41 -20.85
CA TYR A 60 35.68 -35.87 -20.89
C TYR A 60 34.93 -36.43 -22.09
N TRP A 61 34.09 -35.65 -22.78
CA TRP A 61 33.36 -36.11 -23.97
C TRP A 61 33.93 -35.58 -25.28
N PHE A 62 34.53 -34.39 -25.24
CA PHE A 62 35.12 -33.77 -26.43
C PHE A 62 36.66 -33.83 -26.44
N ASP A 63 37.28 -34.38 -25.39
CA ASP A 63 38.73 -34.56 -25.23
C ASP A 63 39.52 -33.26 -25.47
N ILE A 64 38.95 -32.11 -25.09
CA ILE A 64 39.59 -30.81 -25.20
C ILE A 64 40.26 -30.50 -23.86
N PRO A 65 41.61 -30.42 -23.80
CA PRO A 65 42.31 -30.20 -22.53
C PRO A 65 42.06 -28.78 -22.02
N LEU A 66 41.40 -28.67 -20.87
CA LEU A 66 41.12 -27.41 -20.19
C LEU A 66 41.94 -27.26 -18.89
N PRO A 67 42.28 -26.02 -18.48
CA PRO A 67 42.94 -25.77 -17.20
C PRO A 67 41.95 -25.91 -16.03
N LEU A 68 41.60 -27.15 -15.68
CA LEU A 68 40.56 -27.49 -14.70
C LEU A 68 40.78 -26.82 -13.34
N ALA A 69 42.03 -26.71 -12.88
CA ALA A 69 42.35 -26.08 -11.60
C ALA A 69 41.98 -24.59 -11.56
N GLU A 70 42.28 -23.86 -12.64
CA GLU A 70 41.98 -22.42 -12.76
C GLU A 70 40.47 -22.20 -12.91
N MET A 71 39.82 -22.99 -13.76
CA MET A 71 38.36 -22.91 -13.96
C MET A 71 37.59 -23.29 -12.69
N ALA A 72 38.04 -24.30 -11.94
CA ALA A 72 37.46 -24.66 -10.65
C ALA A 72 37.62 -23.55 -9.62
N GLY A 73 38.76 -22.83 -9.61
CA GLY A 73 38.97 -21.66 -8.76
C GLY A 73 37.91 -20.57 -8.97
N VAL A 74 37.56 -20.30 -10.23
CA VAL A 74 36.50 -19.33 -10.57
C VAL A 74 35.11 -19.83 -10.16
N VAL A 75 34.81 -21.12 -10.34
CA VAL A 75 33.54 -21.71 -9.88
C VAL A 75 33.41 -21.65 -8.35
N LEU A 76 34.49 -21.96 -7.62
CA LEU A 76 34.53 -21.87 -6.15
C LEU A 76 34.36 -20.43 -5.68
N PHE A 77 34.94 -19.46 -6.38
CA PHE A 77 34.70 -18.04 -6.12
C PHE A 77 33.22 -17.66 -6.29
N LEU A 78 32.58 -18.10 -7.38
CA LEU A 78 31.14 -17.88 -7.59
C LEU A 78 30.28 -18.54 -6.49
N LEU A 79 30.63 -19.75 -6.06
CA LEU A 79 29.98 -20.42 -4.93
C LEU A 79 30.13 -19.60 -3.63
N GLY A 80 31.34 -19.09 -3.36
CA GLY A 80 31.61 -18.22 -2.23
C GLY A 80 30.77 -16.93 -2.24
N LEU A 81 30.72 -16.25 -3.40
CA LEU A 81 29.84 -15.09 -3.59
C LEU A 81 28.38 -15.43 -3.39
N ASN A 82 27.94 -16.62 -3.82
CA ASN A 82 26.56 -17.06 -3.66
C ASN A 82 26.20 -17.29 -2.18
N ILE A 83 27.08 -17.97 -1.44
CA ILE A 83 26.92 -18.19 0.00
C ILE A 83 26.92 -16.85 0.73
N PHE A 84 27.85 -15.95 0.41
CA PHE A 84 27.88 -14.60 0.97
C PHE A 84 26.55 -13.85 0.69
N SER A 85 26.05 -13.93 -0.54
CA SER A 85 24.77 -13.31 -0.93
C SER A 85 23.59 -13.89 -0.13
N LEU A 86 23.60 -15.19 0.16
CA LEU A 86 22.59 -15.85 1.01
C LEU A 86 22.66 -15.38 2.47
N LEU A 87 23.87 -15.20 3.02
CA LEU A 87 24.06 -14.66 4.36
C LEU A 87 23.57 -13.21 4.46
N VAL A 88 23.84 -12.39 3.45
CA VAL A 88 23.29 -11.02 3.34
C VAL A 88 21.77 -11.06 3.30
N LEU A 89 21.16 -11.97 2.53
CA LEU A 89 19.71 -12.11 2.43
C LEU A 89 19.04 -12.51 3.76
N ARG A 90 19.73 -13.30 4.58
CA ARG A 90 19.29 -13.68 5.94
C ARG A 90 19.40 -12.55 6.95
N GLY A 91 20.18 -11.51 6.65
CA GLY A 91 20.32 -10.33 7.50
C GLY A 91 19.05 -9.46 7.55
N ILE A 92 19.03 -8.56 8.53
CA ILE A 92 17.95 -7.56 8.74
C ILE A 92 18.23 -6.28 7.93
N ARG A 93 19.46 -6.11 7.42
CA ARG A 93 19.89 -4.88 6.74
C ARG A 93 19.22 -4.72 5.38
N PRO A 94 18.87 -3.47 4.99
CA PRO A 94 18.26 -3.23 3.70
C PRO A 94 19.26 -3.42 2.54
N ILE A 95 18.77 -4.00 1.44
CA ILE A 95 19.57 -4.29 0.25
C ILE A 95 19.53 -3.10 -0.71
N THR A 96 20.71 -2.65 -1.13
CA THR A 96 20.85 -1.49 -2.01
C THR A 96 21.00 -1.92 -3.48
N ASN A 97 20.62 -1.03 -4.41
CA ASN A 97 20.85 -1.25 -5.85
C ASN A 97 22.33 -1.44 -6.19
N ILE A 98 23.23 -0.81 -5.41
CA ILE A 98 24.68 -0.96 -5.58
C ILE A 98 25.12 -2.40 -5.29
N GLN A 99 24.54 -3.06 -4.28
CA GLN A 99 24.87 -4.47 -3.99
C GLN A 99 24.48 -5.40 -5.14
N LEU A 100 23.30 -5.20 -5.73
CA LEU A 100 22.85 -5.95 -6.91
C LEU A 100 23.77 -5.71 -8.11
N PHE A 101 24.16 -4.44 -8.33
CA PHE A 101 25.08 -4.06 -9.40
C PHE A 101 26.46 -4.70 -9.23
N VAL A 102 27.04 -4.61 -8.03
CA VAL A 102 28.34 -5.21 -7.72
C VAL A 102 28.29 -6.73 -7.88
N ALA A 103 27.21 -7.39 -7.46
CA ALA A 103 27.03 -8.82 -7.67
C ALA A 103 27.05 -9.21 -9.16
N LEU A 104 26.36 -8.45 -10.01
CA LEU A 104 26.36 -8.66 -11.46
C LEU A 104 27.73 -8.38 -12.10
N ILE A 105 28.49 -7.40 -11.60
CA ILE A 105 29.87 -7.15 -12.06
C ILE A 105 30.79 -8.32 -11.71
N PHE A 106 30.64 -8.92 -10.52
CA PHE A 106 31.40 -10.12 -10.18
C PHE A 106 31.00 -11.34 -11.04
N ASP A 107 29.71 -11.52 -11.33
CA ASP A 107 29.24 -12.57 -12.24
C ASP A 107 29.77 -12.36 -13.66
N MET A 108 29.85 -11.11 -14.10
CA MET A 108 30.45 -10.70 -15.37
C MET A 108 31.93 -11.05 -15.39
N ALA A 109 32.69 -10.64 -14.38
CA ALA A 109 34.12 -10.91 -14.28
C ALA A 109 34.41 -12.42 -14.27
N ALA A 110 33.66 -13.19 -13.49
CA ALA A 110 33.80 -14.65 -13.45
C ALA A 110 33.51 -15.30 -14.81
N LEU A 111 32.45 -14.86 -15.51
CA LEU A 111 32.17 -15.31 -16.87
C LEU A 111 33.32 -14.94 -17.82
N THR A 112 33.82 -13.70 -17.77
CA THR A 112 34.98 -13.27 -18.57
C THR A 112 36.19 -14.15 -18.34
N THR A 113 36.52 -14.48 -17.08
CA THR A 113 37.65 -15.34 -16.76
C THR A 113 37.44 -16.77 -17.28
N GLN A 114 36.23 -17.34 -17.13
CA GLN A 114 35.93 -18.65 -17.70
C GLN A 114 36.12 -18.66 -19.22
N LEU A 115 35.58 -17.65 -19.92
CA LEU A 115 35.72 -17.51 -21.37
C LEU A 115 37.17 -17.32 -21.78
N TYR A 116 37.94 -16.52 -21.04
CA TYR A 116 39.37 -16.31 -21.27
C TYR A 116 40.16 -17.63 -21.26
N LEU A 117 39.88 -18.50 -20.28
CA LEU A 117 40.50 -19.82 -20.14
C LEU A 117 40.00 -20.83 -21.18
N SER A 118 38.81 -20.59 -21.74
CA SER A 118 38.15 -21.50 -22.69
C SER A 118 38.10 -20.97 -24.13
N GLY A 119 39.10 -20.21 -24.57
CA GLY A 119 39.24 -19.79 -25.98
C GLY A 119 38.72 -18.39 -26.34
N GLY A 120 38.39 -17.57 -25.33
CA GLY A 120 38.06 -16.15 -25.49
C GLY A 120 36.80 -15.86 -26.30
N ALA A 121 36.91 -14.90 -27.22
CA ALA A 121 35.80 -14.45 -28.06
C ALA A 121 35.31 -15.53 -29.06
N SER A 122 36.11 -16.58 -29.32
CA SER A 122 35.72 -17.71 -30.18
C SER A 122 34.85 -18.75 -29.45
N ASN A 123 34.65 -18.58 -28.14
CA ASN A 123 33.87 -19.51 -27.36
C ASN A 123 32.35 -19.33 -27.63
N PRO A 124 31.59 -20.40 -27.91
CA PRO A 124 30.16 -20.30 -28.22
C PRO A 124 29.29 -19.69 -27.10
N PHE A 125 29.79 -19.71 -25.86
CA PHE A 125 29.09 -19.19 -24.68
C PHE A 125 29.31 -17.67 -24.44
N VAL A 126 30.05 -16.98 -25.31
CA VAL A 126 30.18 -15.51 -25.27
C VAL A 126 28.81 -14.80 -25.31
N SER A 127 27.81 -15.39 -25.97
CA SER A 127 26.45 -14.86 -26.01
C SER A 127 25.76 -14.81 -24.63
N LEU A 128 26.29 -15.49 -23.60
CA LEU A 128 25.82 -15.36 -22.21
C LEU A 128 26.00 -13.94 -21.64
N TYR A 129 26.85 -13.10 -22.23
CA TYR A 129 26.88 -11.67 -21.88
C TYR A 129 25.53 -10.99 -22.11
N LEU A 130 24.82 -11.35 -23.19
CA LEU A 130 23.49 -10.80 -23.48
C LEU A 130 22.47 -11.23 -22.43
N LEU A 131 22.58 -12.46 -21.92
CA LEU A 131 21.79 -12.93 -20.80
C LEU A 131 22.08 -12.10 -19.55
N GLN A 132 23.35 -11.87 -19.19
CA GLN A 132 23.70 -11.03 -18.04
C GLN A 132 23.22 -9.58 -18.17
N ILE A 133 23.32 -8.98 -19.36
CA ILE A 133 22.82 -7.63 -19.64
C ILE A 133 21.29 -7.58 -19.50
N THR A 134 20.59 -8.60 -20.02
CA THR A 134 19.12 -8.67 -19.96
C THR A 134 18.64 -8.82 -18.52
N LEU A 135 19.34 -9.64 -17.72
CA LEU A 135 19.11 -9.74 -16.28
C LEU A 135 19.40 -8.40 -15.59
N GLY A 136 20.52 -7.74 -15.90
CA GLY A 136 20.81 -6.41 -15.38
C GLY A 136 19.72 -5.39 -15.70
N ALA A 137 19.22 -5.36 -16.94
CA ALA A 137 18.13 -4.49 -17.37
C ALA A 137 16.81 -4.74 -16.62
N ALA A 138 16.55 -5.99 -16.27
CA ALA A 138 15.38 -6.41 -15.51
C ALA A 138 15.48 -6.09 -14.01
N LEU A 139 16.68 -6.13 -13.43
CA LEU A 139 16.89 -6.07 -11.99
C LEU A 139 17.39 -4.70 -11.49
N LEU A 140 18.06 -3.91 -12.34
CA LEU A 140 18.71 -2.65 -11.98
C LEU A 140 17.96 -1.43 -12.54
N THR A 141 18.32 -0.26 -12.02
CA THR A 141 17.87 1.01 -12.60
C THR A 141 18.58 1.25 -13.94
N PRO A 142 17.96 2.01 -14.88
CA PRO A 142 18.50 2.21 -16.23
C PRO A 142 19.96 2.73 -16.26
N ARG A 143 20.35 3.54 -15.27
CA ARG A 143 21.72 4.08 -15.16
C ARG A 143 22.75 2.97 -14.97
N TYR A 144 22.51 2.02 -14.07
CA TYR A 144 23.42 0.90 -13.83
C TYR A 144 23.43 -0.10 -14.99
N THR A 145 22.31 -0.25 -15.68
CA THR A 145 22.22 -1.10 -16.89
C THR A 145 23.16 -0.61 -18.00
N TRP A 146 23.20 0.70 -18.27
CA TRP A 146 24.13 1.27 -19.25
C TRP A 146 25.60 1.08 -18.87
N ILE A 147 25.92 1.20 -17.58
CA ILE A 147 27.27 0.91 -17.05
C ILE A 147 27.60 -0.58 -17.24
N LEU A 148 26.65 -1.47 -16.99
CA LEU A 148 26.82 -2.92 -17.19
C LEU A 148 27.05 -3.26 -18.67
N VAL A 149 26.34 -2.61 -19.59
CA VAL A 149 26.56 -2.75 -21.04
C VAL A 149 27.97 -2.30 -21.42
N ALA A 150 28.40 -1.14 -20.93
CA ALA A 150 29.76 -0.65 -21.20
C ALA A 150 30.83 -1.61 -20.64
N ALA A 151 30.63 -2.14 -19.43
CA ALA A 151 31.53 -3.13 -18.83
C ALA A 151 31.57 -4.44 -19.61
N ALA A 152 30.42 -4.95 -20.06
CA ALA A 152 30.33 -6.15 -20.90
C ALA A 152 31.04 -5.96 -22.24
N SER A 153 30.83 -4.82 -22.90
CA SER A 153 31.53 -4.46 -24.15
C SER A 153 33.05 -4.39 -23.94
N ALA A 154 33.50 -3.79 -22.84
CA ALA A 154 34.93 -3.74 -22.51
C ALA A 154 35.51 -5.14 -22.25
N CYS A 155 34.78 -6.01 -21.53
CA CYS A 155 35.18 -7.41 -21.31
C CYS A 155 35.22 -8.19 -22.63
N PHE A 156 34.27 -7.96 -23.54
CA PHE A 156 34.26 -8.60 -24.85
C PHE A 156 35.45 -8.15 -25.71
N VAL A 157 35.72 -6.83 -25.76
CA VAL A 157 36.92 -6.29 -26.44
C VAL A 157 38.19 -6.88 -25.84
N PHE A 158 38.27 -6.99 -24.51
CA PHE A 158 39.39 -7.65 -23.83
C PHE A 158 39.58 -9.09 -24.33
N LEU A 159 38.51 -9.89 -24.45
CA LEU A 159 38.56 -11.27 -24.93
C LEU A 159 38.92 -11.44 -26.42
N ILE A 160 38.77 -10.38 -27.23
CA ILE A 160 39.25 -10.39 -28.63
C ILE A 160 40.77 -10.32 -28.67
N PHE A 161 41.38 -9.49 -27.83
CA PHE A 161 42.83 -9.23 -27.86
C PHE A 161 43.62 -10.15 -26.93
N LEU A 162 43.06 -10.51 -25.78
CA LEU A 162 43.68 -11.37 -24.77
C LEU A 162 42.80 -12.59 -24.53
N PHE A 163 43.26 -13.76 -24.97
CA PHE A 163 42.67 -15.05 -24.64
C PHE A 163 43.75 -16.13 -24.60
N GLN A 164 43.52 -17.20 -23.83
CA GLN A 164 44.37 -18.39 -23.88
C GLN A 164 43.96 -19.22 -25.10
N PRO A 165 44.85 -19.43 -26.09
CA PRO A 165 44.55 -20.30 -27.22
C PRO A 165 44.46 -21.74 -26.71
N ILE A 166 43.30 -22.37 -26.87
CA ILE A 166 43.16 -23.79 -26.52
C ILE A 166 43.87 -24.63 -27.60
N ALA A 167 44.76 -25.52 -27.18
CA ALA A 167 45.34 -26.53 -28.05
C ALA A 167 44.30 -27.61 -28.34
N ILE A 168 43.65 -27.52 -29.51
CA ILE A 168 42.65 -28.50 -29.92
C ILE A 168 43.38 -29.69 -30.57
N PRO A 169 43.22 -30.94 -30.06
CA PRO A 169 43.78 -32.13 -30.70
C PRO A 169 43.26 -32.24 -32.14
N HIS A 170 44.04 -32.81 -33.07
CA HIS A 170 43.86 -32.83 -34.54
C HIS A 170 42.47 -33.26 -35.05
N HIS A 171 41.45 -32.42 -34.87
CA HIS A 171 40.14 -32.52 -35.50
C HIS A 171 40.15 -31.62 -36.74
N GLY A 172 39.70 -32.12 -37.89
CA GLY A 172 39.68 -31.34 -39.13
C GLY A 172 38.89 -30.03 -38.97
N GLY A 173 39.22 -29.00 -39.75
CA GLY A 173 38.60 -27.67 -39.63
C GLY A 173 37.06 -27.65 -39.75
N SER A 174 36.47 -28.65 -40.41
CA SER A 174 35.01 -28.83 -40.49
C SER A 174 34.37 -29.25 -39.16
N ASP A 175 35.05 -30.08 -38.36
CA ASP A 175 34.52 -30.59 -37.10
C ASP A 175 34.50 -29.50 -36.03
N LEU A 176 35.52 -28.63 -35.99
CA LEU A 176 35.59 -27.48 -35.09
C LEU A 176 34.47 -26.47 -35.36
N LEU A 177 34.22 -26.17 -36.63
CA LEU A 177 33.13 -25.28 -37.03
C LEU A 177 31.77 -25.90 -36.66
N SER A 178 31.59 -27.21 -36.86
CA SER A 178 30.36 -27.91 -36.49
C SER A 178 30.11 -27.91 -34.97
N LEU A 179 31.15 -28.11 -34.16
CA LEU A 179 31.08 -28.08 -32.70
C LEU A 179 30.79 -26.67 -32.20
N HIS A 180 31.43 -25.65 -32.78
CA HIS A 180 31.16 -24.25 -32.47
C HIS A 180 29.71 -23.87 -32.79
N ILE A 181 29.17 -24.25 -33.96
CA ILE A 181 27.77 -23.99 -34.32
C ILE A 181 26.81 -24.69 -33.35
N ARG A 182 27.05 -25.96 -32.99
CA ARG A 182 26.21 -26.68 -32.00
C ARG A 182 26.24 -26.01 -30.64
N GLY A 183 27.42 -25.60 -30.17
CA GLY A 183 27.57 -24.85 -28.92
C GLY A 183 26.80 -23.52 -28.96
N MET A 184 26.88 -22.78 -30.07
CA MET A 184 26.19 -21.51 -30.24
C MET A 184 24.67 -21.72 -30.26
N PHE A 185 24.19 -22.79 -30.89
CA PHE A 185 22.77 -23.15 -30.90
C PHE A 185 22.25 -23.51 -29.50
N ILE A 186 22.97 -24.36 -28.76
CA ILE A 186 22.61 -24.72 -27.38
C ILE A 186 22.58 -23.47 -26.50
N CYS A 187 23.62 -22.63 -26.58
CA CYS A 187 23.68 -21.38 -25.83
C CYS A 187 22.54 -20.43 -26.20
N PHE A 188 22.22 -20.30 -27.49
CA PHE A 188 21.10 -19.50 -27.96
C PHE A 188 19.76 -19.99 -27.40
N VAL A 189 19.48 -21.30 -27.45
CA VAL A 189 18.24 -21.87 -26.91
C VAL A 189 18.14 -21.65 -25.40
N LEU A 190 19.23 -21.85 -24.66
CA LEU A 190 19.28 -21.60 -23.22
C LEU A 190 19.06 -20.13 -22.89
N ALA A 191 19.77 -19.22 -23.56
CA ALA A 191 19.64 -17.78 -23.36
C ALA A 191 18.24 -17.29 -23.71
N ALA A 192 17.70 -17.67 -24.87
CA ALA A 192 16.35 -17.31 -25.30
C ALA A 192 15.28 -17.84 -24.34
N GLY A 193 15.37 -19.12 -23.94
CA GLY A 193 14.44 -19.73 -22.99
C GLY A 193 14.44 -19.02 -21.64
N LEU A 194 15.62 -18.74 -21.08
CA LEU A 194 15.76 -17.98 -19.84
C LEU A 194 15.18 -16.57 -20.01
N ILE A 195 15.54 -15.84 -21.06
CA ILE A 195 15.02 -14.49 -21.33
C ILE A 195 13.49 -14.49 -21.40
N VAL A 196 12.86 -15.43 -22.12
CA VAL A 196 11.40 -15.52 -22.22
C VAL A 196 10.77 -15.77 -20.85
N ILE A 197 11.30 -16.71 -20.06
CA ILE A 197 10.81 -17.00 -18.72
C ILE A 197 10.93 -15.76 -17.81
N PHE A 198 12.06 -15.05 -17.85
CA PHE A 198 12.24 -13.84 -17.05
C PHE A 198 11.33 -12.71 -17.50
N MET A 199 11.30 -12.41 -18.80
CA MET A 199 10.54 -11.31 -19.34
C MET A 199 9.04 -11.50 -19.13
N THR A 200 8.54 -12.73 -19.28
CA THR A 200 7.13 -13.04 -18.97
C THR A 200 6.82 -12.90 -17.48
N ARG A 201 7.68 -13.41 -16.59
CA ARG A 201 7.50 -13.28 -15.14
C ARG A 201 7.53 -11.82 -14.67
N ILE A 202 8.47 -11.03 -15.19
CA ILE A 202 8.62 -9.60 -14.85
C ILE A 202 7.42 -8.81 -15.34
N ASN A 203 7.03 -8.99 -16.60
CA ASN A 203 5.85 -8.32 -17.16
C ASN A 203 4.57 -8.69 -16.41
N ARG A 204 4.42 -9.95 -15.98
CA ARG A 204 3.27 -10.37 -15.17
C ARG A 204 3.24 -9.63 -13.82
N ASN A 205 4.37 -9.59 -13.12
CA ASN A 205 4.48 -8.91 -11.83
C ASN A 205 4.24 -7.38 -11.95
N LEU A 206 4.72 -6.76 -13.04
CA LEU A 206 4.43 -5.36 -13.35
C LEU A 206 2.93 -5.13 -13.59
N ARG A 207 2.29 -5.97 -14.40
CA ARG A 207 0.84 -5.87 -14.68
C ARG A 207 -0.01 -6.05 -13.42
N GLU A 208 0.33 -7.02 -12.57
CA GLU A 208 -0.35 -7.23 -11.27
C GLU A 208 -0.21 -5.99 -10.37
N ARG A 209 0.99 -5.41 -10.29
CA ARG A 209 1.24 -4.18 -9.51
C ARG A 209 0.46 -2.99 -10.07
N ASP A 210 0.47 -2.81 -11.38
CA ASP A 210 -0.19 -1.67 -12.02
C ASP A 210 -1.72 -1.78 -11.89
N ALA A 211 -2.28 -2.99 -11.96
CA ALA A 211 -3.69 -3.25 -11.67
C ALA A 211 -4.05 -2.94 -10.21
N TYR A 212 -3.21 -3.35 -9.26
CA TYR A 212 -3.39 -3.03 -7.84
C TYR A 212 -3.35 -1.51 -7.58
N LEU A 213 -2.41 -0.80 -8.21
CA LEU A 213 -2.33 0.66 -8.12
C LEU A 213 -3.55 1.35 -8.74
N ALA A 214 -4.09 0.80 -9.82
CA ALA A 214 -5.31 1.32 -10.44
C ALA A 214 -6.52 1.16 -9.49
N ASP A 215 -6.68 -0.01 -8.85
CA ASP A 215 -7.75 -0.25 -7.87
C ASP A 215 -7.67 0.74 -6.69
N LEU A 216 -6.48 0.95 -6.13
CA LEU A 216 -6.29 1.92 -5.04
C LEU A 216 -6.64 3.35 -5.46
N ARG A 217 -6.24 3.76 -6.68
CA ARG A 217 -6.58 5.08 -7.21
C ARG A 217 -8.07 5.24 -7.42
N GLN A 218 -8.75 4.20 -7.90
CA GLN A 218 -10.19 4.22 -8.09
C GLN A 218 -10.92 4.38 -6.76
N ARG A 219 -10.56 3.61 -5.73
CA ARG A 219 -11.15 3.76 -4.38
C ARG A 219 -10.92 5.16 -3.81
N SER A 220 -9.72 5.71 -3.96
CA SER A 220 -9.43 7.07 -3.53
C SER A 220 -10.29 8.10 -4.26
N ALA A 221 -10.54 7.92 -5.56
CA ALA A 221 -11.39 8.83 -6.32
C ALA A 221 -12.87 8.71 -5.91
N GLU A 222 -13.35 7.50 -5.63
CA GLU A 222 -14.70 7.26 -5.11
C GLU A 222 -14.90 7.90 -3.73
N GLU A 223 -13.94 7.73 -2.81
CA GLU A 223 -13.95 8.38 -1.50
C GLU A 223 -13.93 9.91 -1.61
N ASP A 224 -13.04 10.48 -2.43
CA ASP A 224 -12.98 11.93 -2.67
C ASP A 224 -14.30 12.47 -3.24
N HIS A 225 -14.94 11.70 -4.13
CA HIS A 225 -16.22 12.06 -4.71
C HIS A 225 -17.34 12.06 -3.66
N ILE A 226 -17.40 11.02 -2.81
CA ILE A 226 -18.35 10.93 -1.71
C ILE A 226 -18.16 12.09 -0.73
N VAL A 227 -16.91 12.40 -0.36
CA VAL A 227 -16.59 13.52 0.55
C VAL A 227 -17.03 14.86 -0.05
N ARG A 228 -16.72 15.13 -1.32
CA ARG A 228 -17.14 16.38 -1.98
C ARG A 228 -18.67 16.50 -2.06
N MET A 229 -19.36 15.41 -2.39
CA MET A 229 -20.81 15.39 -2.41
C MET A 229 -21.39 15.62 -1.01
N GLY A 230 -20.80 15.01 0.02
CA GLY A 230 -21.16 15.23 1.41
C GLY A 230 -21.00 16.69 1.85
N LEU A 231 -19.88 17.33 1.50
CA LEU A 231 -19.63 18.75 1.80
C LEU A 231 -20.64 19.68 1.11
N LEU A 232 -20.96 19.44 -0.16
CA LEU A 232 -21.98 20.22 -0.88
C LEU A 232 -23.37 20.03 -0.28
N ALA A 233 -23.72 18.79 0.06
CA ALA A 233 -25.00 18.48 0.68
C ALA A 233 -25.12 19.09 2.08
N SER A 234 -24.04 19.11 2.86
CA SER A 234 -23.95 19.77 4.17
C SER A 234 -24.13 21.28 4.06
N GLY A 235 -23.41 21.93 3.14
CA GLY A 235 -23.54 23.36 2.87
C GLY A 235 -24.97 23.74 2.46
N ALA A 236 -25.56 23.00 1.53
CA ALA A 236 -26.96 23.20 1.11
C ALA A 236 -27.95 22.98 2.26
N ALA A 237 -27.70 21.98 3.12
CA ALA A 237 -28.57 21.69 4.25
C ALA A 237 -28.52 22.80 5.31
N HIS A 238 -27.36 23.40 5.58
CA HIS A 238 -27.23 24.53 6.51
C HIS A 238 -27.95 25.78 5.96
N GLU A 239 -27.78 26.09 4.68
CA GLU A 239 -28.44 27.23 4.04
C GLU A 239 -29.97 27.06 3.95
N LEU A 240 -30.47 25.82 3.85
CA LEU A 240 -31.91 25.52 3.87
C LEU A 240 -32.50 25.39 5.29
N GLY A 241 -31.70 25.01 6.28
CA GLY A 241 -32.15 24.87 7.66
C GLY A 241 -32.64 26.20 8.26
N THR A 242 -31.93 27.28 7.98
CA THR A 242 -32.25 28.63 8.47
C THR A 242 -33.62 29.16 7.97
N PRO A 243 -33.93 29.19 6.66
CA PRO A 243 -35.24 29.63 6.18
C PRO A 243 -36.37 28.70 6.65
N LEU A 244 -36.16 27.38 6.72
CA LEU A 244 -37.17 26.46 7.25
C LEU A 244 -37.48 26.71 8.73
N ALA A 245 -36.46 27.01 9.55
CA ALA A 245 -36.64 27.39 10.94
C ALA A 245 -37.46 28.69 11.05
N THR A 246 -37.12 29.71 10.24
CA THR A 246 -37.85 30.98 10.21
C THR A 246 -39.32 30.79 9.82
N ILE A 247 -39.61 30.05 8.75
CA ILE A 247 -41.00 29.80 8.31
C ILE A 247 -41.77 29.00 9.37
N SER A 248 -41.12 28.04 10.03
CA SER A 248 -41.71 27.27 11.14
C SER A 248 -42.13 28.16 12.31
N VAL A 249 -41.34 29.17 12.66
CA VAL A 249 -41.68 30.14 13.73
C VAL A 249 -42.85 31.00 13.31
N ILE A 250 -42.84 31.55 12.09
CA ILE A 250 -43.93 32.38 11.55
C ILE A 250 -45.26 31.60 11.54
N LEU A 251 -45.25 30.34 11.09
CA LEU A 251 -46.43 29.47 11.12
C LEU A 251 -46.93 29.20 12.55
N SER A 252 -46.01 28.98 13.49
CA SER A 252 -46.34 28.82 14.90
C SER A 252 -47.01 30.07 15.47
N ASP A 253 -46.52 31.26 15.13
CA ASP A 253 -47.09 32.54 15.57
C ASP A 253 -48.50 32.75 14.97
N TRP A 254 -48.70 32.46 13.68
CA TRP A 254 -50.00 32.57 13.02
C TRP A 254 -51.04 31.63 13.60
N ARG A 255 -50.62 30.42 13.98
CA ARG A 255 -51.49 29.43 14.63
C ARG A 255 -52.02 29.93 15.98
N GLN A 256 -51.29 30.82 16.66
CA GLN A 256 -51.71 31.44 17.92
C GLN A 256 -52.63 32.66 17.72
N MET A 257 -52.76 33.20 16.49
CA MET A 257 -53.63 34.34 16.19
C MET A 257 -55.10 33.92 16.05
N ARG A 258 -55.91 34.27 17.06
CA ARG A 258 -57.38 33.99 17.12
C ARG A 258 -58.18 34.37 15.87
N THR A 259 -57.73 35.36 15.10
CA THR A 259 -58.36 35.80 13.84
C THR A 259 -58.24 34.75 12.74
N LEU A 260 -57.10 34.05 12.66
CA LEU A 260 -56.83 33.00 11.67
C LEU A 260 -57.39 31.65 12.13
N THR A 261 -57.30 31.34 13.42
CA THR A 261 -57.80 30.07 13.99
C THR A 261 -59.33 29.95 14.02
N ARG A 262 -60.07 31.06 13.83
CA ARG A 262 -61.54 31.05 13.76
C ARG A 262 -62.09 30.40 12.49
N ASN A 263 -61.32 30.39 11.41
CA ASN A 263 -61.68 29.70 10.19
C ASN A 263 -61.09 28.28 10.21
N ARG A 264 -61.96 27.26 10.26
CA ARG A 264 -61.55 25.85 10.32
C ARG A 264 -60.74 25.41 9.11
N GLU A 265 -61.00 25.97 7.93
CA GLU A 265 -60.29 25.63 6.69
C GLU A 265 -58.85 26.15 6.73
N LEU A 266 -58.66 27.45 7.03
CA LEU A 266 -57.33 28.05 7.22
C LEU A 266 -56.53 27.38 8.35
N ALA A 267 -57.19 26.96 9.42
CA ALA A 267 -56.55 26.23 10.51
C ALA A 267 -56.04 24.84 10.07
N ALA A 268 -56.77 24.14 9.20
CA ALA A 268 -56.35 22.87 8.62
C ALA A 268 -55.17 23.05 7.66
N ASP A 269 -55.22 24.06 6.78
CA ASP A 269 -54.13 24.37 5.85
C ASP A 269 -52.82 24.74 6.57
N MET A 270 -52.90 25.53 7.65
CA MET A 270 -51.72 25.85 8.47
C MET A 270 -51.13 24.62 9.16
N ALA A 271 -51.98 23.68 9.62
CA ALA A 271 -51.51 22.44 10.22
C ALA A 271 -50.76 21.56 9.19
N GLU A 272 -51.27 21.50 7.96
CA GLU A 272 -50.62 20.79 6.86
C GLU A 272 -49.28 21.45 6.47
N MET A 273 -49.24 22.79 6.32
CA MET A 273 -47.99 23.52 6.04
C MET A 273 -46.93 23.24 7.10
N GLN A 274 -47.33 23.22 8.38
CA GLN A 274 -46.39 22.94 9.47
C GLN A 274 -45.89 21.49 9.45
N ALA A 275 -46.73 20.52 9.11
CA ALA A 275 -46.31 19.14 8.91
C ALA A 275 -45.30 18.98 7.77
N GLN A 276 -45.48 19.71 6.66
CA GLN A 276 -44.53 19.71 5.55
C GLN A 276 -43.19 20.35 5.91
N ILE A 277 -43.17 21.43 6.69
CA ILE A 277 -41.92 22.05 7.13
C ILE A 277 -41.16 21.15 8.10
N GLU A 278 -41.84 20.49 9.03
CA GLU A 278 -41.20 19.52 9.93
C GLU A 278 -40.66 18.31 9.17
N ARG A 279 -41.32 17.89 8.10
CA ARG A 279 -40.78 16.88 7.18
C ARG A 279 -39.52 17.37 6.46
N CYS A 280 -39.52 18.60 5.94
CA CYS A 280 -38.34 19.20 5.30
C CYS A 280 -37.16 19.31 6.26
N LYS A 281 -37.40 19.78 7.50
CA LYS A 281 -36.38 19.84 8.55
C LYS A 281 -35.75 18.47 8.82
N ARG A 282 -36.56 17.42 8.98
CA ARG A 282 -36.05 16.06 9.19
C ARG A 282 -35.17 15.57 8.05
N ILE A 283 -35.56 15.81 6.79
CA ILE A 283 -34.76 15.41 5.62
C ILE A 283 -33.42 16.15 5.61
N VAL A 284 -33.45 17.46 5.82
CA VAL A 284 -32.25 18.33 5.83
C VAL A 284 -31.30 17.94 6.98
N SER A 285 -31.83 17.71 8.18
CA SER A 285 -31.05 17.21 9.32
C SER A 285 -30.44 15.83 9.06
N GLY A 286 -31.18 14.92 8.40
CA GLY A 286 -30.66 13.62 8.00
C GLY A 286 -29.46 13.71 7.04
N ILE A 287 -29.47 14.68 6.12
CA ILE A 287 -28.36 14.94 5.20
C ILE A 287 -27.12 15.44 5.98
N LEU A 288 -27.29 16.40 6.90
CA LEU A 288 -26.19 16.92 7.75
C LEU A 288 -25.50 15.80 8.54
N MET A 289 -26.29 14.87 9.09
CA MET A 289 -25.77 13.72 9.85
C MET A 289 -25.00 12.71 8.96
N SER A 290 -25.42 12.53 7.70
CA SER A 290 -24.78 11.59 6.78
C SER A 290 -23.45 12.08 6.17
N SER A 291 -23.25 13.40 6.11
CA SER A 291 -22.08 14.02 5.49
C SER A 291 -20.84 14.13 6.39
N GLY A 292 -20.92 13.67 7.65
CA GLY A 292 -19.76 13.49 8.53
C GLY A 292 -19.01 14.76 8.96
N GLN A 293 -19.57 15.96 8.71
CA GLN A 293 -18.96 17.22 9.16
C GLN A 293 -19.17 17.54 10.66
N ALA A 294 -20.03 16.80 11.37
CA ALA A 294 -20.14 16.95 12.82
C ALA A 294 -18.99 16.23 13.60
N ARG A 295 -18.05 15.59 12.89
CA ARG A 295 -16.86 14.93 13.48
C ARG A 295 -15.79 15.86 14.08
N GLY A 296 -15.89 17.19 13.94
CA GLY A 296 -14.79 18.09 14.32
C GLY A 296 -15.15 19.34 15.15
N GLU A 297 -16.40 19.81 15.13
CA GLU A 297 -16.74 21.12 15.71
C GLU A 297 -17.34 21.05 17.12
N GLY A 298 -17.68 19.86 17.61
CA GLY A 298 -18.31 19.64 18.93
C GLY A 298 -17.56 18.66 19.84
N THR A 299 -16.30 18.37 19.55
CA THR A 299 -15.55 17.34 20.25
C THR A 299 -15.11 17.80 21.64
N ILE A 300 -15.81 17.35 22.67
CA ILE A 300 -15.51 17.67 24.07
C ILE A 300 -14.81 16.46 24.70
N ARG A 301 -13.66 16.69 25.32
CA ARG A 301 -13.03 15.70 26.20
C ARG A 301 -13.81 15.66 27.50
N THR A 302 -14.40 14.52 27.80
CA THR A 302 -15.19 14.27 29.01
C THR A 302 -14.91 12.85 29.50
N THR A 303 -15.56 12.43 30.58
CA THR A 303 -15.56 11.01 31.00
C THR A 303 -16.85 10.33 30.54
N ILE A 304 -16.86 9.00 30.47
CA ILE A 304 -18.06 8.25 30.07
C ILE A 304 -19.21 8.55 31.02
N ARG A 305 -18.94 8.60 32.34
CA ARG A 305 -19.97 8.97 33.31
C ARG A 305 -20.45 10.40 33.10
N GLY A 306 -19.53 11.36 33.01
CA GLY A 306 -19.88 12.77 32.83
C GLY A 306 -20.70 13.01 31.56
N PHE A 307 -20.33 12.38 30.45
CA PHE A 307 -21.09 12.44 29.21
C PHE A 307 -22.53 11.94 29.36
N LEU A 308 -22.71 10.75 29.95
CA LEU A 308 -24.04 10.14 30.08
C LEU A 308 -24.92 10.92 31.06
N ASP A 309 -24.34 11.39 32.16
CA ASP A 309 -25.05 12.18 33.17
C ASP A 309 -25.55 13.50 32.56
N ASP A 310 -24.69 14.22 31.84
CA ASP A 310 -25.06 15.46 31.13
C ASP A 310 -26.13 15.19 30.05
N LEU A 311 -25.96 14.10 29.29
CA LEU A 311 -26.87 13.71 28.20
C LEU A 311 -28.28 13.41 28.72
N VAL A 312 -28.38 12.60 29.78
CA VAL A 312 -29.66 12.22 30.37
C VAL A 312 -30.35 13.41 31.02
N GLU A 313 -29.60 14.29 31.70
CA GLU A 313 -30.17 15.48 32.31
C GLU A 313 -30.69 16.47 31.25
N GLU A 314 -29.94 16.68 30.16
CA GLU A 314 -30.40 17.52 29.05
C GLU A 314 -31.65 16.96 28.38
N TRP A 315 -31.71 15.64 28.15
CA TRP A 315 -32.88 14.99 27.59
C TRP A 315 -34.10 15.14 28.50
N ARG A 316 -33.91 14.96 29.81
CA ARG A 316 -34.95 15.15 30.83
C ARG A 316 -35.52 16.56 30.80
N ILE A 317 -34.67 17.58 30.71
CA ILE A 317 -35.10 18.99 30.64
C ILE A 317 -35.88 19.25 29.35
N SER A 318 -35.43 18.68 28.23
CA SER A 318 -36.03 18.89 26.91
C SER A 318 -37.39 18.21 26.74
N ARG A 319 -37.52 16.94 27.17
CA ARG A 319 -38.71 16.11 26.91
C ARG A 319 -39.68 16.02 28.08
N GLN A 320 -39.24 16.34 29.29
CA GLN A 320 -40.04 16.28 30.52
C GLN A 320 -40.82 14.96 30.67
N PRO A 321 -40.14 13.80 30.66
CA PRO A 321 -40.79 12.50 30.80
C PRO A 321 -41.54 12.40 32.14
N PHE A 322 -42.65 11.64 32.17
CA PHE A 322 -43.46 11.48 33.39
C PHE A 322 -42.67 10.81 34.52
N LYS A 323 -41.95 9.72 34.22
CA LYS A 323 -41.03 9.06 35.14
C LYS A 323 -39.79 8.57 34.39
N LEU A 324 -38.61 9.01 34.85
CA LEU A 324 -37.30 8.62 34.33
C LEU A 324 -36.47 7.99 35.46
N GLU A 325 -36.05 6.74 35.27
CA GLU A 325 -35.09 6.06 36.15
C GLU A 325 -33.75 5.95 35.44
N TYR A 326 -32.71 6.57 36.00
CA TYR A 326 -31.37 6.55 35.43
C TYR A 326 -30.38 5.95 36.42
N LYS A 327 -29.59 4.98 35.96
CA LYS A 327 -28.53 4.32 36.73
C LYS A 327 -27.26 4.21 35.91
N ASN A 328 -26.14 4.69 36.47
CA ASN A 328 -24.84 4.68 35.81
C ASN A 328 -23.83 3.84 36.62
N ASP A 329 -23.73 2.55 36.28
CA ASP A 329 -22.85 1.57 36.91
C ASP A 329 -21.52 1.39 36.13
N PHE A 330 -21.15 2.36 35.29
CA PHE A 330 -19.95 2.28 34.47
C PHE A 330 -18.68 2.59 35.28
N ASP A 331 -18.07 1.56 35.89
CA ASP A 331 -16.84 1.65 36.69
C ASP A 331 -15.73 0.71 36.19
N PRO A 332 -14.44 1.09 36.21
CA PRO A 332 -13.90 2.43 36.44
C PRO A 332 -14.25 3.42 35.32
N ASP A 333 -14.39 4.71 35.68
CA ASP A 333 -14.67 5.77 34.72
C ASP A 333 -13.48 6.02 33.78
N GLU A 334 -13.76 6.25 32.49
CA GLU A 334 -12.75 6.40 31.45
C GLU A 334 -12.95 7.69 30.66
N GLN A 335 -11.85 8.28 30.19
CA GLN A 335 -11.91 9.45 29.33
C GLN A 335 -12.34 9.06 27.93
N ILE A 336 -13.34 9.78 27.43
CA ILE A 336 -13.78 9.69 26.05
C ILE A 336 -13.72 11.03 25.36
N VAL A 337 -13.66 10.92 24.05
CA VAL A 337 -13.83 12.01 23.13
C VAL A 337 -15.27 11.91 22.64
N SER A 338 -16.15 12.72 23.21
CA SER A 338 -17.56 12.75 22.80
C SER A 338 -17.75 13.77 21.69
N ASP A 339 -18.56 13.42 20.69
CA ASP A 339 -19.07 14.34 19.68
C ASP A 339 -20.60 14.51 19.81
N MET A 340 -21.14 15.47 19.07
CA MET A 340 -22.58 15.73 19.03
C MET A 340 -23.34 14.60 18.33
N GLU A 341 -22.66 13.80 17.50
CA GLU A 341 -23.23 12.67 16.76
C GLU A 341 -23.65 11.54 17.72
N LEU A 342 -22.75 11.13 18.62
CA LEU A 342 -23.03 10.12 19.64
C LEU A 342 -24.21 10.54 20.54
N LYS A 343 -24.22 11.81 20.96
CA LYS A 343 -25.29 12.37 21.78
C LYS A 343 -26.66 12.25 21.09
N GLN A 344 -26.71 12.59 19.80
CA GLN A 344 -27.96 12.57 19.05
C GLN A 344 -28.45 11.15 18.75
N VAL A 345 -27.55 10.19 18.52
CA VAL A 345 -27.92 8.77 18.37
C VAL A 345 -28.59 8.24 19.63
N ILE A 346 -28.03 8.54 20.81
CA ILE A 346 -28.60 8.13 22.09
C ILE A 346 -29.93 8.85 22.35
N PHE A 347 -30.04 10.15 22.06
CA PHE A 347 -31.30 10.90 22.15
C PHE A 347 -32.41 10.28 21.31
N ASN A 348 -32.11 9.83 20.09
CA ASN A 348 -33.11 9.16 19.25
C ASN A 348 -33.60 7.84 19.87
N VAL A 349 -32.72 7.10 20.54
CA VAL A 349 -33.12 5.88 21.27
C VAL A 349 -34.04 6.23 22.45
N PHE A 350 -33.73 7.30 23.19
CA PHE A 350 -34.58 7.76 24.29
C PHE A 350 -35.94 8.26 23.81
N ASP A 351 -35.98 9.01 22.70
CA ASP A 351 -37.22 9.46 22.08
C ASP A 351 -38.08 8.27 21.64
N ASN A 352 -37.48 7.23 21.04
CA ASN A 352 -38.18 5.99 20.69
C ASN A 352 -38.72 5.26 21.93
N ALA A 353 -37.97 5.23 23.03
CA ALA A 353 -38.40 4.61 24.27
C ALA A 353 -39.59 5.35 24.89
N GLN A 354 -39.59 6.69 24.87
CA GLN A 354 -40.70 7.50 25.35
C GLN A 354 -41.95 7.38 24.45
N GLU A 355 -41.76 7.23 23.14
CA GLU A 355 -42.87 6.95 22.22
C GLU A 355 -43.50 5.58 22.49
N ALA A 356 -42.68 4.58 22.81
CA ALA A 356 -43.15 3.23 23.15
C ALA A 356 -43.82 3.14 24.53
N SER A 357 -43.39 3.96 25.51
CA SER A 357 -43.89 3.99 26.87
C SER A 357 -43.97 5.42 27.40
N GLN A 358 -45.20 5.95 27.49
CA GLN A 358 -45.43 7.35 27.90
C GLN A 358 -45.26 7.57 29.41
N ASP A 359 -45.45 6.51 30.22
CA ASP A 359 -45.49 6.61 31.68
C ASP A 359 -44.12 6.42 32.34
N TRP A 360 -43.22 5.66 31.71
CA TRP A 360 -41.94 5.29 32.32
C TRP A 360 -40.86 4.99 31.29
N VAL A 361 -39.66 5.55 31.52
CA VAL A 361 -38.43 5.26 30.78
C VAL A 361 -37.32 4.94 31.78
N GLY A 362 -36.61 3.83 31.56
CA GLY A 362 -35.44 3.41 32.34
C GLY A 362 -34.17 3.41 31.48
N VAL A 363 -33.08 4.00 31.97
CA VAL A 363 -31.78 4.04 31.31
C VAL A 363 -30.72 3.49 32.27
N THR A 364 -30.03 2.42 31.87
CA THR A 364 -28.97 1.80 32.69
C THR A 364 -27.69 1.68 31.88
N ALA A 365 -26.62 2.33 32.34
CA ALA A 365 -25.32 2.22 31.71
C ALA A 365 -24.41 1.28 32.52
N GLU A 366 -23.85 0.26 31.87
CA GLU A 366 -22.94 -0.71 32.49
C GLU A 366 -21.71 -1.01 31.60
N ARG A 367 -20.65 -1.50 32.24
CA ARG A 367 -19.45 -1.96 31.55
C ARG A 367 -19.52 -3.47 31.33
N GLN A 368 -19.39 -3.90 30.07
CA GLN A 368 -19.17 -5.29 29.71
C GLN A 368 -17.84 -5.44 28.98
N GLY A 369 -16.78 -5.79 29.71
CA GLY A 369 -15.41 -5.84 29.19
C GLY A 369 -14.92 -4.45 28.76
N ASP A 370 -14.54 -4.33 27.49
CA ASP A 370 -14.09 -3.06 26.88
C ASP A 370 -15.24 -2.26 26.24
N LYS A 371 -16.50 -2.59 26.55
CA LYS A 371 -17.68 -1.96 25.96
C LYS A 371 -18.53 -1.26 27.01
N LEU A 372 -19.02 -0.07 26.64
CA LEU A 372 -20.15 0.58 27.26
C LEU A 372 -21.45 -0.01 26.69
N VAL A 373 -22.35 -0.43 27.57
CA VAL A 373 -23.70 -0.91 27.26
C VAL A 373 -24.69 0.04 27.91
N ILE A 374 -25.69 0.51 27.15
CA ILE A 374 -26.74 1.47 27.56
C ILE A 374 -28.10 0.86 27.24
#